data_AF-A0A519PJD8-F1
#
_entry.id   AF-A0A519PJD8-F1
#
_cell.length_a   1.000
_cell.length_b   1.000
_cell.length_c   1.000
_cell.angle_alpha   90.00
_cell.angle_beta   90.00
_cell.angle_gamma   90.00
#
_symmetry.space_group_name_H-M   'P 1'
#
loop_
_entity.id
_entity.type
_entity.pdbx_description
1 polymer ?
#
loop_
_entity_poly.entity_id
_entity_poly.type
_entity_poly.pdbx_seq_one_letter_code
_entity_poly.pdbx_strand_id
1 'polypeptide(L)'
;MKGGLVAGGLTALSLLGSCATMSEDQCLAGAWGQVGYADGAAGYAMSRLNEHAEACAKYGIAPEEAIYRSARADGLRVYCTPESGFSAG
;
A
#
# COMPACT_ATOMS: atom_id res chain seq x y z
N MET A 1 -54.71 5.49 0.30
CA MET A 1 -54.54 6.59 1.29
C MET A 1 -53.08 6.61 1.72
N LYS A 2 -52.39 7.74 1.46
CA LYS A 2 -51.16 8.24 2.11
C LYS A 2 -49.89 7.39 1.89
N GLY A 3 -48.90 7.78 1.08
CA GLY A 3 -48.32 9.11 0.87
C GLY A 3 -47.05 9.23 1.70
N GLY A 4 -45.89 9.30 1.06
CA GLY A 4 -44.59 9.40 1.73
C GLY A 4 -43.44 9.57 0.75
N LEU A 5 -43.43 10.70 0.06
CA LEU A 5 -42.32 11.22 -0.72
C LEU A 5 -41.12 11.45 0.23
N VAL A 6 -40.03 10.69 0.06
CA VAL A 6 -38.71 11.10 0.57
C VAL A 6 -37.78 11.26 -0.62
N ALA A 7 -37.26 12.47 -0.73
CA ALA A 7 -36.39 12.96 -1.79
C ALA A 7 -35.22 12.01 -2.03
N GLY A 8 -35.01 11.65 -3.30
CA GLY A 8 -33.86 10.88 -3.75
C GLY A 8 -32.57 11.68 -3.54
N GLY A 9 -32.07 11.68 -2.31
CA GLY A 9 -30.71 12.05 -2.00
C GLY A 9 -29.80 11.01 -2.62
N LEU A 10 -28.96 11.44 -3.57
CA LEU A 10 -27.77 10.72 -4.01
C LEU A 10 -26.94 10.40 -2.77
N THR A 11 -27.22 9.25 -2.16
CA THR A 11 -26.39 8.70 -1.11
C THR A 11 -25.18 8.15 -1.83
N ALA A 12 -24.24 9.04 -2.14
CA ALA A 12 -22.91 8.67 -2.56
C ALA A 12 -22.34 7.85 -1.40
N LEU A 13 -22.44 6.53 -1.55
CA LEU A 13 -21.80 5.57 -0.68
C LEU A 13 -20.30 5.72 -0.97
N SER A 14 -19.68 6.72 -0.34
CA SER A 14 -18.25 6.94 -0.37
C SER A 14 -17.64 5.71 0.28
N LEU A 15 -17.27 4.73 -0.55
CA LEU A 15 -16.33 3.69 -0.19
C LEU A 15 -15.06 4.43 0.19
N LEU A 16 -14.93 4.76 1.47
CA LEU A 16 -13.66 5.09 2.12
C LEU A 16 -12.83 3.81 2.09
N GLY A 17 -12.44 3.38 0.89
CA GLY A 17 -11.34 2.47 0.72
C GLY A 17 -10.14 3.21 1.27
N SER A 18 -9.76 2.89 2.51
CA SER A 18 -8.40 3.10 3.00
C SER A 18 -7.49 2.75 1.84
N CYS A 19 -6.59 3.67 1.44
CA CYS A 19 -5.73 3.50 0.27
C CYS A 19 -4.92 2.21 0.45
N ALA A 20 -5.45 1.09 -0.02
CA ALA A 20 -4.90 -0.23 0.21
C ALA A 20 -3.72 -0.36 -0.73
N THR A 21 -2.55 -0.64 -0.19
CA THR A 21 -1.35 -0.68 -1.03
C THR A 21 -1.01 -2.03 -1.61
N MET A 22 -1.79 -3.05 -1.26
CA MET A 22 -1.76 -4.33 -1.94
C MET A 22 -3.18 -4.85 -2.15
N SER A 23 -3.39 -5.49 -3.30
CA SER A 23 -4.56 -6.32 -3.56
C SER A 23 -4.41 -7.70 -2.92
N GLU A 24 -5.52 -8.45 -2.83
CA GLU A 24 -5.52 -9.84 -2.37
C GLU A 24 -4.52 -10.71 -3.14
N ASP A 25 -4.53 -10.62 -4.48
CA ASP A 25 -3.61 -11.38 -5.34
C ASP A 25 -2.14 -11.05 -5.04
N GLN A 26 -1.81 -9.78 -4.77
CA GLN A 26 -0.45 -9.38 -4.44
C GLN A 26 -0.03 -9.92 -3.06
N CYS A 27 -0.94 -9.93 -2.09
CA CYS A 27 -0.71 -10.55 -0.79
C CYS A 27 -0.48 -12.06 -0.92
N LEU A 28 -1.32 -12.75 -1.71
CA LEU A 28 -1.24 -14.19 -1.96
C LEU A 28 0.03 -14.58 -2.74
N ALA A 29 0.49 -13.73 -3.66
CA ALA A 29 1.73 -13.94 -4.38
C ALA A 29 2.96 -13.98 -3.46
N GLY A 30 2.90 -13.33 -2.29
CA GLY A 30 3.95 -13.39 -1.26
C GLY A 30 5.31 -12.87 -1.74
N ALA A 31 5.35 -12.05 -2.79
CA ALA A 31 6.59 -11.58 -3.41
C ALA A 31 7.26 -10.43 -2.62
N TRP A 32 7.37 -10.57 -1.29
CA TRP A 32 7.79 -9.52 -0.35
C TRP A 32 9.17 -8.92 -0.65
N GLY A 33 10.08 -9.69 -1.24
CA GLY A 33 11.36 -9.17 -1.71
C GLY A 33 11.22 -8.20 -2.89
N GLN A 34 10.35 -8.50 -3.86
CA GLN A 34 10.11 -7.61 -4.99
C GLN A 34 9.39 -6.34 -4.55
N VAL A 35 8.39 -6.48 -3.68
CA VAL A 35 7.68 -5.34 -3.08
C VAL A 35 8.64 -4.47 -2.29
N GLY A 36 9.48 -5.09 -1.44
CA GLY A 36 10.50 -4.37 -0.67
C GLY A 36 11.46 -3.60 -1.55
N TYR A 37 12.05 -4.25 -2.56
CA TYR A 37 12.95 -3.59 -3.51
C TYR A 37 12.27 -2.42 -4.22
N ALA A 38 11.07 -2.60 -4.74
CA ALA A 38 10.32 -1.56 -5.43
C ALA A 38 10.03 -0.37 -4.49
N ASP A 39 9.61 -0.63 -3.26
CA ASP A 39 9.35 0.41 -2.27
C ASP A 39 10.64 1.17 -1.88
N GLY A 40 11.75 0.45 -1.78
CA GLY A 40 13.06 1.04 -1.56
C GLY A 40 13.50 1.93 -2.72
N ALA A 41 13.34 1.47 -3.96
CA ALA A 41 13.69 2.21 -5.17
C ALA A 41 12.80 3.44 -5.38
N ALA A 42 11.56 3.40 -4.87
CA ALA A 42 10.65 4.55 -4.82
C ALA A 42 10.91 5.49 -3.63
N GLY A 43 11.83 5.15 -2.72
CA GLY A 43 12.17 5.99 -1.57
C GLY A 43 11.16 5.96 -0.42
N TYR A 44 10.21 5.02 -0.41
CA TYR A 44 9.21 4.94 0.65
C TYR A 44 9.84 4.67 2.02
N ALA A 45 9.15 4.99 3.12
CA ALA A 45 9.58 4.75 4.50
C ALA A 45 9.26 3.31 4.97
N MET A 46 9.88 2.83 6.06
CA MET A 46 9.61 1.47 6.57
C MET A 46 8.17 1.31 7.07
N SER A 47 7.51 2.43 7.40
CA SER A 47 6.07 2.45 7.71
C SER A 47 5.21 1.91 6.56
N ARG A 48 5.70 1.94 5.31
CA ARG A 48 4.99 1.41 4.15
C ARG A 48 4.70 -0.09 4.27
N LEU A 49 5.58 -0.84 4.93
CA LEU A 49 5.36 -2.25 5.26
C LEU A 49 4.15 -2.44 6.17
N ASN A 50 3.94 -1.56 7.14
CA ASN A 50 2.80 -1.66 8.06
C ASN A 50 1.49 -1.49 7.31
N GLU A 51 1.45 -0.56 6.37
CA GLU A 51 0.26 -0.32 5.59
C GLU A 51 -0.02 -1.48 4.59
N HIS A 52 1.02 -2.12 4.06
CA HIS A 52 0.88 -3.40 3.34
C HIS A 52 0.36 -4.51 4.26
N ALA A 53 0.86 -4.59 5.48
CA ALA A 53 0.42 -5.56 6.49
C ALA A 53 -1.06 -5.36 6.84
N GLU A 54 -1.51 -4.12 7.01
CA GLU A 54 -2.92 -3.78 7.24
C GLU A 54 -3.81 -4.20 6.07
N ALA A 55 -3.34 -4.03 4.83
CA ALA A 55 -4.06 -4.48 3.64
C ALA A 55 -4.16 -6.01 3.59
N CYS A 56 -3.05 -6.72 3.79
CA CYS A 56 -2.98 -8.17 3.69
C CYS A 56 -3.60 -8.91 4.90
N ALA A 57 -3.68 -8.27 6.07
CA ALA A 57 -4.34 -8.81 7.26
C ALA A 57 -5.84 -9.08 7.03
N LYS A 58 -6.49 -8.32 6.13
CA LYS A 58 -7.89 -8.57 5.72
C LYS A 58 -8.10 -9.95 5.11
N TYR A 59 -7.02 -10.55 4.58
CA TYR A 59 -6.99 -11.87 3.96
C TYR A 59 -6.28 -12.91 4.83
N GLY A 60 -5.89 -12.56 6.07
CA GLY A 60 -5.15 -13.44 6.97
C GLY A 60 -3.69 -13.67 6.60
N ILE A 61 -3.11 -12.79 5.76
CA ILE A 61 -1.74 -12.93 5.26
C ILE A 61 -0.84 -11.93 6.01
N ALA A 62 0.27 -12.43 6.55
CA ALA A 62 1.29 -11.61 7.21
C ALA A 62 2.53 -11.44 6.31
N PRO A 63 3.19 -10.27 6.34
CA PRO A 63 4.38 -10.03 5.53
C PRO A 63 5.63 -10.75 6.06
N GLU A 64 6.51 -11.13 5.13
CA GLU A 64 7.86 -11.62 5.44
C GLU A 64 8.82 -10.45 5.65
N GLU A 65 8.74 -9.85 6.85
CA GLU A 65 9.42 -8.59 7.19
C GLU A 65 10.94 -8.63 6.92
N ALA A 66 11.62 -9.73 7.24
CA ALA A 66 13.07 -9.83 7.04
C ALA A 66 13.46 -9.73 5.55
N ILE A 67 12.69 -10.39 4.67
CA ILE A 67 12.91 -10.38 3.22
C ILE A 67 12.61 -8.99 2.66
N TYR A 68 11.45 -8.43 3.04
CA TYR A 68 11.05 -7.09 2.62
C TYR A 68 12.10 -6.06 3.02
N ARG A 69 12.52 -6.06 4.30
CA ARG A 69 13.48 -5.08 4.85
C ARG A 69 14.82 -5.14 4.12
N SER A 70 15.33 -6.35 3.89
CA SER A 70 16.60 -6.54 3.16
C SER A 70 16.50 -5.98 1.74
N ALA A 71 15.49 -6.40 0.98
CA ALA A 71 15.33 -5.98 -0.41
C ALA A 71 15.05 -4.47 -0.54
N ARG A 72 14.32 -3.90 0.43
CA ARG A 72 14.04 -2.46 0.51
C ARG A 72 15.29 -1.64 0.82
N ALA A 73 16.22 -2.16 1.61
CA ALA A 73 17.53 -1.55 1.77
C ALA A 73 18.33 -1.58 0.45
N ASP A 74 18.20 -2.64 -0.35
CA ASP A 74 18.82 -2.72 -1.66
C ASP A 74 18.22 -1.71 -2.65
N GLY A 75 16.89 -1.59 -2.69
CA GLY A 75 16.19 -0.61 -3.52
C GLY A 75 16.54 0.83 -3.14
N LEU A 76 16.71 1.13 -1.85
CA LEU A 76 17.13 2.47 -1.39
C LEU A 76 18.47 2.91 -1.98
N ARG A 77 19.38 1.98 -2.29
CA ARG A 77 20.65 2.34 -2.94
C ARG A 77 20.45 2.89 -4.35
N VAL A 78 19.36 2.50 -5.02
CA VAL A 78 18.94 3.04 -6.32
C VAL A 78 18.22 4.37 -6.15
N TYR A 79 17.44 4.54 -5.08
CA TYR A 79 16.81 5.81 -4.77
C TYR A 79 17.84 6.87 -4.35
N CYS A 80 18.87 6.53 -3.58
CA CYS A 80 19.86 7.47 -3.07
C CYS A 80 20.94 7.86 -4.11
N THR A 81 20.51 8.42 -5.25
CA THR A 81 21.39 9.03 -6.24
C THR A 81 21.27 10.57 -6.20
N PRO A 82 22.25 11.33 -6.71
CA PRO A 82 22.20 12.79 -6.72
C PRO A 82 20.94 13.35 -7.40
N GLU A 83 20.47 12.69 -8.45
CA GLU A 83 19.30 13.07 -9.23
C GLU A 83 18.01 12.95 -8.41
N SER A 84 17.85 11.82 -7.70
CA SER A 84 16.71 11.57 -6.81
C SER A 84 16.74 12.48 -5.58
N GLY A 85 17.94 12.75 -5.02
CA GLY A 85 18.14 13.68 -3.91
C GLY A 85 17.75 15.11 -4.26
N PHE A 86 18.00 15.54 -5.51
CA PHE A 86 17.54 16.84 -6.02
C PHE A 86 16.02 16.88 -6.21
N SER A 87 15.39 15.79 -6.65
CA SER A 87 13.94 15.73 -6.83
C SER A 87 13.15 15.62 -5.52
N ALA A 88 13.78 15.14 -4.45
CA ALA A 88 13.16 14.95 -3.14
C ALA A 88 13.35 16.12 -2.16
N GLY A 89 14.16 17.12 -2.54
CA GLY A 89 14.54 18.27 -1.72
C GLY A 89 13.66 19.51 -1.89
#